data_AF-A0ABD6W8Q9-F1
#
_entry.id   AF-A0ABD6W8Q9-F1
#
_cell.length_a   1.000
_cell.length_b   1.000
_cell.length_c   1.000
_cell.angle_alpha   90.00
_cell.angle_beta   90.00
_cell.angle_gamma   90.00
#
_symmetry.space_group_name_H-M   'P 1'
#
loop_
_entity.id
_entity.type
_entity.pdbx_description
1 polymer ?
#
loop_
_entity_poly.entity_id
_entity_poly.type
_entity_poly.pdbx_seq_one_letter_code
_entity_poly.pdbx_strand_id
1 'polypeptide(L)'
;MMGTWQWRVDRRTGQNRGPNPSRWNDDLYRIYGVDPAGIDTTRGPSAEWLARFLPPSSVATIKLAIDSGIKDAPQTLQVLGYDASRQDTGDTFAMCMYARAYPDPDDPDALWLRGFSHAVEKSPKIQPVDRAAPALDGLASAAFALATTQALAAIDLIQGTIFMRSPNWERTALPAGATLLADLAAGPVLDELLDTFRTTARSEVPSSPHDYTLNGTIYRVRVVSADVHLERGRYIVVAFERVS
;
A
#
# COMPACT_ATOMS: atom_id res chain seq x y z
N MET A 1 0.90 2.30 12.99
CA MET A 1 0.91 0.90 12.51
C MET A 1 -0.08 0.79 11.36
N MET A 2 0.29 0.13 10.28
CA MET A 2 -0.48 0.07 9.03
C MET A 2 -0.60 -1.38 8.59
N GLY A 3 -1.80 -1.81 8.21
CA GLY A 3 -2.06 -3.16 7.73
C GLY A 3 -2.60 -3.16 6.32
N THR A 4 -2.21 -4.15 5.53
CA THR A 4 -2.62 -4.31 4.12
C THR A 4 -3.66 -5.41 3.99
N TRP A 5 -4.50 -5.29 2.97
CA TRP A 5 -5.57 -6.25 2.72
C TRP A 5 -5.89 -6.38 1.23
N GLN A 6 -6.40 -7.55 0.88
CA GLN A 6 -6.98 -7.83 -0.43
C GLN A 6 -8.28 -8.61 -0.26
N TRP A 7 -9.23 -8.37 -1.16
CA TRP A 7 -10.54 -8.99 -1.13
C TRP A 7 -11.10 -9.14 -2.54
N ARG A 8 -11.32 -10.37 -2.98
CA ARG A 8 -11.94 -10.76 -4.23
C ARG A 8 -13.45 -10.79 -4.10
N VAL A 9 -14.12 -10.04 -4.97
CA VAL A 9 -15.58 -9.92 -4.98
C VAL A 9 -16.13 -10.14 -6.38
N ASP A 10 -17.37 -10.56 -6.46
CA ASP A 10 -18.15 -10.60 -7.69
C ASP A 10 -18.47 -9.18 -8.15
N ARG A 11 -18.20 -8.89 -9.43
CA ARG A 11 -18.33 -7.56 -10.01
C ARG A 11 -19.77 -7.02 -9.97
N ARG A 12 -20.76 -7.90 -10.02
CA ARG A 12 -22.18 -7.50 -10.09
C ARG A 12 -22.79 -7.33 -8.70
N THR A 13 -22.39 -8.19 -7.76
CA THR A 13 -23.07 -8.34 -6.45
C THR A 13 -22.22 -7.86 -5.27
N GLY A 14 -20.91 -7.64 -5.45
CA GLY A 14 -19.99 -7.30 -4.37
C GLY A 14 -19.75 -8.42 -3.35
N GLN A 15 -20.26 -9.62 -3.62
CA GLN A 15 -20.11 -10.78 -2.72
C GLN A 15 -18.76 -11.47 -2.88
N ASN A 16 -18.29 -12.15 -1.83
CA ASN A 16 -17.07 -12.96 -1.87
C ASN A 16 -17.06 -13.91 -3.08
N ARG A 17 -15.93 -13.94 -3.80
CA ARG A 17 -15.77 -14.79 -4.99
C ARG A 17 -14.56 -15.72 -4.87
N GLY A 18 -14.82 -17.02 -4.99
CA GLY A 18 -13.79 -18.08 -4.92
C GLY A 18 -13.33 -18.42 -3.49
N PRO A 19 -12.44 -19.43 -3.36
CA PRO A 19 -11.88 -19.85 -2.08
C PRO A 19 -10.87 -18.81 -1.54
N ASN A 20 -10.80 -18.64 -0.21
CA ASN A 20 -9.97 -17.62 0.44
C ASN A 20 -10.14 -16.23 -0.20
N PRO A 21 -11.37 -15.70 -0.30
CA PRO A 21 -11.66 -14.51 -1.06
C PRO A 21 -10.99 -13.28 -0.45
N SER A 22 -10.54 -13.30 0.80
CA SER A 22 -9.81 -12.18 1.40
C SER A 22 -8.56 -12.62 2.16
N ARG A 23 -7.61 -11.69 2.30
CA ARG A 23 -6.37 -11.85 3.08
C ARG A 23 -5.96 -10.54 3.71
N TRP A 24 -5.37 -10.63 4.90
CA TRP A 24 -4.75 -9.53 5.65
C TRP A 24 -3.28 -9.85 5.90
N ASN A 25 -2.45 -8.82 6.06
CA ASN A 25 -1.11 -9.00 6.62
C ASN A 25 -1.13 -9.04 8.16
N ASP A 26 -0.01 -9.45 8.76
CA ASP A 26 0.14 -9.59 10.21
C ASP A 26 -0.11 -8.29 10.98
N ASP A 27 0.20 -7.14 10.39
CA ASP A 27 -0.03 -5.85 11.02
C ASP A 27 -1.52 -5.56 11.18
N LEU A 28 -2.35 -5.92 10.19
CA LEU A 28 -3.78 -5.72 10.28
C LEU A 28 -4.41 -6.62 11.35
N TYR A 29 -3.96 -7.87 11.46
CA TYR A 29 -4.34 -8.75 12.58
C TYR A 29 -3.98 -8.14 13.93
N ARG A 30 -2.76 -7.58 14.08
CA ARG A 30 -2.32 -6.90 15.31
C ARG A 30 -3.09 -5.61 15.61
N ILE A 31 -3.49 -4.86 14.59
CA ILE A 31 -4.34 -3.67 14.75
C ILE A 31 -5.71 -4.05 15.33
N TYR A 32 -6.30 -5.15 14.87
CA TYR A 32 -7.59 -5.62 15.36
C TYR A 32 -7.51 -6.52 16.60
N GLY A 33 -6.30 -6.91 17.04
CA GLY A 33 -6.15 -7.85 18.16
C GLY A 33 -6.69 -9.25 17.83
N VAL A 34 -6.60 -9.65 16.56
CA VAL A 34 -7.16 -10.90 16.03
C VAL A 34 -6.06 -11.95 15.91
N ASP A 35 -6.32 -13.16 16.40
CA ASP A 35 -5.47 -14.33 16.12
C ASP A 35 -5.79 -14.87 14.71
N PRO A 36 -4.83 -14.88 13.77
CA PRO A 36 -5.04 -15.41 12.42
C PRO A 36 -5.53 -16.87 12.40
N ALA A 37 -5.19 -17.67 13.41
CA ALA A 37 -5.62 -19.07 13.51
C ALA A 37 -7.14 -19.21 13.75
N GLY A 38 -7.79 -18.14 14.23
CA GLY A 38 -9.23 -18.13 14.52
C GLY A 38 -10.12 -17.72 13.35
N ILE A 39 -9.55 -17.37 12.18
CA ILE A 39 -10.32 -16.90 11.03
C ILE A 39 -10.81 -18.05 10.15
N ASP A 40 -12.09 -18.01 9.79
CA ASP A 40 -12.66 -18.91 8.79
C ASP A 40 -12.00 -18.70 7.41
N THR A 41 -11.17 -19.65 7.01
CA THR A 41 -10.43 -19.64 5.73
C THR A 41 -11.36 -19.68 4.51
N THR A 42 -12.59 -20.18 4.64
CA THR A 42 -13.52 -20.25 3.51
C THR A 42 -14.09 -18.88 3.14
N ARG A 43 -14.21 -17.97 4.10
CA ARG A 43 -14.73 -16.61 3.92
C ARG A 43 -13.66 -15.53 3.99
N GLY A 44 -12.55 -15.83 4.64
CA GLY A 44 -11.44 -14.92 4.91
C GLY A 44 -11.78 -13.79 5.89
N PRO A 45 -10.78 -13.01 6.31
CA PRO A 45 -10.91 -12.04 7.38
C PRO A 45 -11.87 -10.87 7.07
N SER A 46 -12.08 -10.51 5.80
CA SER A 46 -12.97 -9.40 5.45
C SER A 46 -14.44 -9.66 5.81
N ALA A 47 -14.87 -10.93 5.76
CA ALA A 47 -16.24 -11.29 6.13
C ALA A 47 -16.48 -11.21 7.63
N GLU A 48 -15.54 -11.71 8.44
CA GLU A 48 -15.60 -11.57 9.89
C GLU A 48 -15.45 -10.13 10.34
N TRP A 49 -14.58 -9.36 9.68
CA TRP A 49 -14.39 -7.95 9.92
C TRP A 49 -15.67 -7.14 9.76
N LEU A 50 -16.37 -7.29 8.64
CA LEU A 50 -17.65 -6.64 8.42
C LEU A 50 -18.73 -7.05 9.44
N ALA A 51 -18.67 -8.27 9.97
CA ALA A 51 -19.70 -8.80 10.86
C ALA A 51 -19.44 -8.53 12.34
N ARG A 52 -18.17 -8.44 12.77
CA ARG A 52 -17.79 -8.51 14.19
C ARG A 52 -17.01 -7.30 14.69
N PHE A 53 -16.21 -6.68 13.84
CA PHE A 53 -15.25 -5.66 14.28
C PHE A 53 -15.71 -4.24 13.99
N LEU A 54 -16.86 -4.07 13.34
CA LEU A 54 -17.41 -2.78 12.94
C LEU A 54 -18.76 -2.53 13.59
N PRO A 55 -19.04 -1.30 14.05
CA PRO A 55 -20.38 -0.90 14.42
C PRO A 55 -21.28 -0.84 13.17
N PRO A 56 -22.62 -1.00 13.32
CA PRO A 56 -23.55 -1.04 12.18
C PRO A 56 -23.47 0.16 11.24
N SER A 57 -23.20 1.36 11.77
CA SER A 57 -23.01 2.59 10.98
C SER A 57 -21.82 2.49 10.04
N SER A 58 -20.68 1.99 10.52
CA SER A 58 -19.47 1.79 9.72
C SER A 58 -19.64 0.70 8.68
N VAL A 59 -20.39 -0.38 8.99
CA VAL A 59 -20.72 -1.43 8.00
C VAL A 59 -21.49 -0.84 6.82
N ALA A 60 -22.51 -0.02 7.08
CA ALA A 60 -23.30 0.62 6.03
C ALA A 60 -22.44 1.55 5.15
N THR A 61 -21.58 2.35 5.79
CA THR A 61 -20.63 3.24 5.11
C THR A 61 -19.67 2.49 4.20
N ILE A 62 -19.04 1.41 4.70
CA ILE A 62 -18.09 0.63 3.92
C ILE A 62 -18.78 -0.08 2.75
N LYS A 63 -19.97 -0.66 2.97
CA LYS A 63 -20.73 -1.29 1.89
C LYS A 63 -21.09 -0.31 0.79
N LEU A 64 -21.57 0.89 1.15
CA LEU A 64 -21.90 1.93 0.17
C LEU A 64 -20.68 2.32 -0.68
N ALA A 65 -19.52 2.44 -0.06
CA ALA A 65 -18.29 2.80 -0.75
C ALA A 65 -17.74 1.69 -1.64
N ILE A 66 -17.84 0.43 -1.20
CA ILE A 66 -17.53 -0.73 -2.03
C ILE A 66 -18.45 -0.75 -3.24
N ASP A 67 -19.76 -0.62 -3.04
CA ASP A 67 -20.74 -0.63 -4.13
C ASP A 67 -20.48 0.49 -5.14
N SER A 68 -20.18 1.71 -4.67
CA SER A 68 -19.85 2.85 -5.54
C SER A 68 -18.52 2.66 -6.27
N GLY A 69 -17.48 2.17 -5.58
CA GLY A 69 -16.17 1.86 -6.19
C GLY A 69 -16.24 0.74 -7.22
N ILE A 70 -17.15 -0.22 -7.05
CA ILE A 70 -17.40 -1.32 -8.00
C ILE A 70 -18.18 -0.82 -9.23
N LYS A 71 -19.24 -0.02 -9.04
CA LYS A 71 -20.19 0.36 -10.10
C LYS A 71 -19.75 1.57 -10.92
N ASP A 72 -19.31 2.63 -10.25
CA ASP A 72 -19.28 3.97 -10.86
C ASP A 72 -17.86 4.42 -11.22
N ALA A 73 -16.84 3.85 -10.57
CA ALA A 73 -15.46 4.30 -10.72
C ALA A 73 -14.42 3.22 -10.38
N PRO A 74 -14.38 2.08 -11.11
CA PRO A 74 -13.29 1.12 -10.96
C PRO A 74 -11.95 1.85 -11.14
N GLN A 75 -10.97 1.52 -10.31
CA GLN A 75 -9.65 2.18 -10.23
C GLN A 75 -9.62 3.59 -9.62
N THR A 76 -10.73 4.15 -9.15
CA THR A 76 -10.68 5.37 -8.32
C THR A 76 -10.31 5.02 -6.88
N LEU A 77 -9.38 5.79 -6.29
CA LEU A 77 -9.00 5.63 -4.89
C LEU A 77 -10.13 6.15 -3.99
N GLN A 78 -10.55 5.31 -3.05
CA GLN A 78 -11.53 5.65 -2.03
C GLN A 78 -10.83 5.81 -0.69
N VAL A 79 -11.08 6.92 0.00
CA VAL A 79 -10.64 7.15 1.39
C VAL A 79 -11.83 7.08 2.31
N LEU A 80 -11.76 6.20 3.28
CA LEU A 80 -12.87 5.91 4.18
C LEU A 80 -12.40 5.90 5.62
N GLY A 81 -13.01 6.75 6.44
CA GLY A 81 -12.92 6.62 7.88
C GLY A 81 -14.03 5.71 8.41
N TYR A 82 -13.69 4.90 9.41
CA TYR A 82 -14.65 4.10 10.15
C TYR A 82 -14.17 3.88 11.58
N ASP A 83 -15.10 3.56 12.48
CA ASP A 83 -14.77 3.09 13.80
C ASP A 83 -14.75 1.56 13.80
N ALA A 84 -13.92 0.98 14.64
CA ALA A 84 -13.81 -0.46 14.81
C ALA A 84 -13.58 -0.82 16.27
N SER A 85 -13.72 -2.11 16.58
CA SER A 85 -13.47 -2.66 17.91
C SER A 85 -12.40 -3.73 17.86
N ARG A 86 -11.49 -3.70 18.83
CA ARG A 86 -10.47 -4.74 19.01
C ARG A 86 -11.13 -6.03 19.48
N GLN A 87 -10.69 -7.18 18.98
CA GLN A 87 -11.23 -8.47 19.37
C GLN A 87 -10.76 -8.90 20.77
N ASP A 88 -9.50 -8.62 21.10
CA ASP A 88 -8.87 -9.01 22.36
C ASP A 88 -9.32 -8.15 23.54
N THR A 89 -9.43 -6.83 23.35
CA THR A 89 -9.79 -5.89 24.44
C THR A 89 -11.23 -5.39 24.38
N GLY A 90 -11.87 -5.41 23.21
CA GLY A 90 -13.18 -4.77 23.00
C GLY A 90 -13.11 -3.25 22.83
N ASP A 91 -11.92 -2.64 22.89
CA ASP A 91 -11.77 -1.19 22.78
C ASP A 91 -12.16 -0.69 21.40
N THR A 92 -12.89 0.42 21.37
CA THR A 92 -13.22 1.12 20.13
C THR A 92 -12.07 2.02 19.70
N PHE A 93 -11.76 2.03 18.41
CA PHE A 93 -10.73 2.89 17.81
C PHE A 93 -11.14 3.32 16.40
N ALA A 94 -10.62 4.47 15.97
CA ALA A 94 -10.88 4.98 14.63
C ALA A 94 -9.82 4.49 13.63
N MET A 95 -10.27 4.22 12.42
CA MET A 95 -9.48 3.72 11.31
C MET A 95 -9.67 4.60 10.09
N CYS A 96 -8.61 4.67 9.29
CA CYS A 96 -8.66 5.17 7.92
C CYS A 96 -8.27 4.02 6.99
N MET A 97 -9.05 3.80 5.93
CA MET A 97 -8.70 2.90 4.84
C MET A 97 -8.60 3.63 3.52
N TYR A 98 -7.74 3.07 2.68
CA TYR A 98 -7.48 3.49 1.33
C TYR A 98 -7.71 2.28 0.46
N ALA A 99 -8.73 2.34 -0.39
CA ALA A 99 -9.26 1.20 -1.11
C ALA A 99 -9.36 1.51 -2.60
N ARG A 100 -9.09 0.50 -3.43
CA ARG A 100 -9.32 0.58 -4.87
C ARG A 100 -9.81 -0.76 -5.41
N ALA A 101 -10.72 -0.70 -6.38
CA ALA A 101 -11.22 -1.86 -7.11
C ALA A 101 -10.47 -2.03 -8.44
N TYR A 102 -10.11 -3.27 -8.75
CA TYR A 102 -9.38 -3.68 -9.94
C TYR A 102 -10.13 -4.79 -10.66
N PRO A 103 -10.20 -4.77 -12.01
CA PRO A 103 -10.54 -5.96 -12.77
C PRO A 103 -9.62 -7.12 -12.39
N ASP A 104 -10.21 -8.30 -12.20
CA ASP A 104 -9.42 -9.52 -12.06
C ASP A 104 -9.01 -10.01 -13.46
N PRO A 105 -7.69 -10.14 -13.75
CA PRO A 105 -7.24 -10.59 -15.07
C PRO A 105 -7.64 -12.04 -15.37
N ASP A 106 -7.84 -12.86 -14.34
CA ASP A 106 -8.11 -14.30 -14.48
C ASP A 106 -9.61 -14.62 -14.44
N ASP A 107 -10.47 -13.66 -14.08
CA ASP A 107 -11.91 -13.83 -13.99
C ASP A 107 -12.65 -12.52 -14.32
N PRO A 108 -13.25 -12.41 -15.52
CA PRO A 108 -13.85 -11.15 -15.99
C PRO A 108 -15.05 -10.69 -15.16
N ASP A 109 -15.68 -11.61 -14.42
CA ASP A 109 -16.81 -11.32 -13.53
C ASP A 109 -16.36 -11.02 -12.09
N ALA A 110 -15.05 -10.99 -11.82
CA ALA A 110 -14.49 -10.68 -10.51
C ALA A 110 -13.78 -9.30 -10.49
N LEU A 111 -13.73 -8.74 -9.29
CA LEU A 111 -12.90 -7.59 -8.96
C LEU A 111 -12.03 -7.91 -7.75
N TRP A 112 -10.81 -7.39 -7.76
CA TRP A 112 -9.99 -7.28 -6.57
C TRP A 112 -10.20 -5.91 -5.92
N LEU A 113 -10.70 -5.90 -4.70
CA LEU A 113 -10.60 -4.77 -3.78
C LEU A 113 -9.27 -4.90 -3.04
N ARG A 114 -8.40 -3.89 -3.15
CA ARG A 114 -7.10 -3.89 -2.48
C ARG A 114 -6.87 -2.56 -1.81
N GLY A 115 -6.05 -2.58 -0.77
CA GLY A 115 -5.79 -1.38 -0.01
C GLY A 115 -4.96 -1.61 1.24
N PHE A 116 -4.92 -0.57 2.05
CA PHE A 116 -4.39 -0.64 3.40
C PHE A 116 -5.28 0.13 4.37
N SER A 117 -5.03 -0.06 5.65
CA SER A 117 -5.71 0.64 6.73
C SER A 117 -4.76 0.92 7.87
N HIS A 118 -5.00 2.00 8.59
CA HIS A 118 -4.25 2.34 9.79
C HIS A 118 -5.14 3.03 10.81
N ALA A 119 -4.75 2.91 12.08
CA ALA A 119 -5.41 3.61 13.17
C ALA A 119 -5.18 5.13 13.04
N VAL A 120 -6.20 5.90 13.40
CA VAL A 120 -6.20 7.37 13.43
C VAL A 120 -6.85 7.86 14.72
N GLU A 121 -6.61 9.10 15.10
CA GLU A 121 -7.26 9.70 16.28
C GLU A 121 -8.78 9.85 16.10
N LYS A 122 -9.22 10.11 14.87
CA LYS A 122 -10.64 10.27 14.52
C LYS A 122 -10.90 9.82 13.09
N SER A 123 -12.03 9.13 12.88
CA SER A 123 -12.42 8.64 11.56
C SER A 123 -12.71 9.82 10.61
N PRO A 124 -11.99 9.96 9.48
CA PRO A 124 -12.31 10.99 8.49
C PRO A 124 -13.66 10.72 7.82
N LYS A 125 -14.30 11.78 7.29
CA LYS A 125 -15.47 11.59 6.41
C LYS A 125 -15.03 10.88 5.13
N ILE A 126 -15.95 10.13 4.50
CA ILE A 126 -15.70 9.53 3.19
C ILE A 126 -15.33 10.62 2.20
N GLN A 127 -14.23 10.44 1.50
CA GLN A 127 -13.80 11.34 0.43
C GLN A 127 -13.44 10.48 -0.79
N PRO A 128 -14.19 10.58 -1.90
CA PRO A 128 -13.69 10.08 -3.18
C PRO A 128 -12.47 10.93 -3.51
N VAL A 129 -11.31 10.30 -3.69
CA VAL A 129 -10.14 11.03 -4.14
C VAL A 129 -10.14 11.00 -5.65
N ASP A 130 -10.00 12.18 -6.26
CA ASP A 130 -9.93 12.33 -7.71
C ASP A 130 -8.91 11.35 -8.31
N ARG A 131 -9.09 10.92 -9.57
CA ARG A 131 -8.15 9.99 -10.26
C ARG A 131 -6.71 10.52 -10.29
N ALA A 132 -6.55 11.84 -10.14
CA ALA A 132 -5.27 12.54 -10.03
C ALA A 132 -4.58 12.40 -8.67
N ALA A 133 -5.26 11.85 -7.65
CA ALA A 133 -4.67 11.63 -6.35
C ALA A 133 -3.79 10.36 -6.32
N PRO A 134 -2.67 10.41 -5.60
CA PRO A 134 -1.66 9.36 -5.64
C PRO A 134 -2.27 7.99 -5.29
N ALA A 135 -2.03 7.02 -6.17
CA ALA A 135 -2.47 5.65 -5.99
C ALA A 135 -1.68 5.01 -4.85
N LEU A 136 -2.41 4.67 -3.80
CA LEU A 136 -1.89 4.22 -2.52
C LEU A 136 -1.51 2.74 -2.50
N ASP A 137 -1.54 2.08 -3.64
CA ASP A 137 -1.13 0.69 -3.84
C ASP A 137 0.40 0.54 -3.78
N GLY A 138 1.14 1.59 -4.15
CA GLY A 138 2.59 1.66 -3.93
C GLY A 138 2.97 1.58 -2.45
N LEU A 139 2.09 1.99 -1.54
CA LEU A 139 2.29 1.94 -0.08
C LEU A 139 2.20 0.51 0.48
N ALA A 140 1.37 -0.33 -0.13
CA ALA A 140 1.20 -1.72 0.27
C ALA A 140 2.38 -2.59 -0.19
N SER A 141 2.85 -2.42 -1.43
CA SER A 141 4.05 -3.10 -1.95
C SER A 141 5.33 -2.61 -1.25
N ALA A 142 5.39 -1.33 -0.90
CA ALA A 142 6.44 -0.77 -0.05
C ALA A 142 6.47 -1.42 1.33
N ALA A 143 5.34 -1.48 2.04
CA ALA A 143 5.27 -2.07 3.38
C ALA A 143 5.80 -3.52 3.44
N PHE A 144 5.59 -4.33 2.38
CA PHE A 144 6.11 -5.70 2.30
C PHE A 144 7.62 -5.80 2.05
N ALA A 145 8.24 -4.82 1.37
CA ALA A 145 9.68 -4.83 1.14
C ALA A 145 10.48 -4.40 2.40
N LEU A 146 9.86 -3.64 3.32
CA LEU A 146 10.54 -2.94 4.42
C LEU A 146 10.79 -3.80 5.67
N ALA A 147 10.39 -5.08 5.65
CA ALA A 147 10.71 -6.06 6.68
C ALA A 147 12.11 -6.70 6.45
N THR A 148 13.14 -5.87 6.25
CA THR A 148 14.52 -6.34 5.98
C THR A 148 15.57 -5.52 6.74
N THR A 149 16.81 -6.01 6.78
CA THR A 149 17.98 -5.31 7.35
C THR A 149 18.51 -4.17 6.46
N GLN A 150 17.97 -4.00 5.25
CA GLN A 150 18.40 -3.01 4.27
C GLN A 150 17.62 -1.69 4.44
N ALA A 151 18.24 -0.56 4.13
CA ALA A 151 17.53 0.70 4.03
C ALA A 151 16.82 0.78 2.69
N LEU A 152 15.49 0.85 2.70
CA LEU A 152 14.70 0.99 1.47
C LEU A 152 13.78 2.21 1.55
N ALA A 153 13.45 2.75 0.37
CA ALA A 153 12.35 3.70 0.19
C ALA A 153 11.44 3.29 -0.95
N ALA A 154 10.18 3.72 -0.83
CA ALA A 154 9.22 3.67 -1.90
C ALA A 154 9.03 5.05 -2.51
N ILE A 155 9.00 5.10 -3.83
CA ILE A 155 9.16 6.33 -4.61
C ILE A 155 8.06 6.43 -5.66
N ASP A 156 7.41 7.60 -5.75
CA ASP A 156 6.62 8.01 -6.91
C ASP A 156 7.57 8.64 -7.94
N LEU A 157 7.77 7.98 -9.08
CA LEU A 157 8.70 8.41 -10.14
C LEU A 157 8.20 9.56 -11.00
N ILE A 158 6.92 9.90 -10.92
CA ILE A 158 6.36 11.08 -11.58
C ILE A 158 6.65 12.31 -10.73
N GLN A 159 6.46 12.20 -9.41
CA GLN A 159 6.62 13.32 -8.49
C GLN A 159 8.02 13.40 -7.86
N GLY A 160 8.83 12.35 -7.98
CA GLY A 160 10.11 12.22 -7.29
C GLY A 160 9.98 12.13 -5.76
N THR A 161 8.80 11.76 -5.25
CA THR A 161 8.48 11.81 -3.81
C THR A 161 8.76 10.49 -3.13
N ILE A 162 9.41 10.56 -1.96
CA ILE A 162 9.58 9.45 -1.02
C ILE A 162 8.37 9.46 -0.09
N PHE A 163 7.54 8.44 -0.20
CA PHE A 163 6.30 8.38 0.58
C PHE A 163 6.33 7.28 1.66
N MET A 164 7.34 6.41 1.65
CA MET A 164 7.57 5.41 2.69
C MET A 164 9.05 5.02 2.80
N ARG A 165 9.50 4.71 4.02
CA ARG A 165 10.89 4.35 4.34
C ARG A 165 10.93 3.20 5.32
N SER A 166 12.00 2.41 5.27
CA SER A 166 12.18 1.25 6.16
C SER A 166 12.56 1.70 7.58
N PRO A 167 12.31 0.90 8.63
CA PRO A 167 12.81 1.18 9.97
C PRO A 167 14.34 1.34 10.05
N ASN A 168 15.10 0.69 9.15
CA ASN A 168 16.56 0.81 9.10
C ASN A 168 17.06 2.04 8.31
N TRP A 169 16.17 2.91 7.82
CA TRP A 169 16.54 4.15 7.11
C TRP A 169 17.44 5.05 7.96
N GLU A 170 17.09 5.23 9.23
CA GLU A 170 17.82 6.08 10.19
C GLU A 170 19.21 5.53 10.54
N ARG A 171 19.47 4.25 10.27
CA ARG A 171 20.78 3.62 10.49
C ARG A 171 21.74 3.81 9.32
N THR A 172 21.25 4.35 8.20
CA THR A 172 22.08 4.82 7.10
C THR A 172 22.32 6.31 7.25
N ALA A 173 23.42 6.84 6.73
CA ALA A 173 23.70 8.28 6.77
C ALA A 173 22.81 9.10 5.80
N LEU A 174 21.62 8.56 5.46
CA LEU A 174 20.61 9.21 4.63
C LEU A 174 19.86 10.25 5.49
N PRO A 175 19.47 11.41 4.92
CA PRO A 175 18.69 12.41 5.64
C PRO A 175 17.39 11.83 6.20
N ALA A 176 17.21 11.92 7.52
CA ALA A 176 16.03 11.40 8.22
C ALA A 176 14.73 12.13 7.84
N GLY A 177 14.83 13.35 7.29
CA GLY A 177 13.70 14.16 6.84
C GLY A 177 13.48 14.16 5.33
N ALA A 178 14.25 13.40 4.54
CA ALA A 178 14.09 13.43 3.08
C ALA A 178 12.67 13.01 2.66
N THR A 179 12.03 13.89 1.92
CA THR A 179 10.66 13.73 1.38
C THR A 179 10.67 13.63 -0.14
N LEU A 180 11.69 14.16 -0.79
CA LEU A 180 11.92 14.09 -2.22
C LEU A 180 13.24 13.37 -2.49
N LEU A 181 13.33 12.71 -3.64
CA LEU A 181 14.59 12.18 -4.15
C LEU A 181 15.63 13.29 -4.36
N ALA A 182 15.19 14.51 -4.70
CA ALA A 182 16.05 15.68 -4.79
C ALA A 182 16.72 16.03 -3.45
N ASP A 183 16.07 15.70 -2.32
CA ASP A 183 16.67 15.88 -1.00
C ASP A 183 17.86 14.91 -0.77
N LEU A 184 17.95 13.86 -1.60
CA LEU A 184 19.00 12.84 -1.59
C LEU A 184 20.04 13.01 -2.70
N ALA A 185 19.86 13.91 -3.67
CA ALA A 185 20.79 14.11 -4.77
C ALA A 185 20.63 15.52 -5.36
N ALA A 186 21.75 16.22 -5.56
CA ALA A 186 21.74 17.55 -6.18
C ALA A 186 22.08 17.48 -7.69
N GLY A 187 21.31 18.19 -8.51
CA GLY A 187 21.64 18.43 -9.93
C GLY A 187 21.31 17.26 -10.89
N PRO A 188 22.05 17.11 -12.00
CA PRO A 188 21.71 16.21 -13.13
C PRO A 188 21.64 14.72 -12.77
N VAL A 189 22.18 14.34 -11.61
CA VAL A 189 22.16 12.98 -11.06
C VAL A 189 20.73 12.52 -10.75
N LEU A 190 19.82 13.43 -10.38
CA LEU A 190 18.42 13.09 -10.12
C LEU A 190 17.71 12.63 -11.39
N ASP A 191 17.92 13.32 -12.50
CA ASP A 191 17.27 13.02 -13.77
C ASP A 191 17.75 11.68 -14.33
N GLU A 192 19.05 11.39 -14.24
CA GLU A 192 19.64 10.10 -14.64
C GLU A 192 19.11 8.93 -13.78
N LEU A 193 18.97 9.13 -12.47
CA LEU A 193 18.37 8.15 -11.56
C LEU A 193 16.89 7.89 -11.89
N LEU A 194 16.11 8.96 -12.09
CA LEU A 194 14.70 8.85 -12.45
C LEU A 194 14.53 8.14 -13.81
N ASP A 195 15.40 8.40 -14.78
CA ASP A 195 15.34 7.75 -16.09
C ASP A 195 15.71 6.26 -16.01
N THR A 196 16.73 5.92 -15.22
CA THR A 196 17.10 4.53 -14.92
C THR A 196 15.95 3.79 -14.24
N PHE A 197 15.33 4.43 -13.26
CA PHE A 197 14.19 3.89 -12.52
C PHE A 197 12.98 3.66 -13.41
N ARG A 198 12.63 4.64 -14.25
CA ARG A 198 11.53 4.52 -15.24
C ARG A 198 11.80 3.40 -16.23
N THR A 199 13.05 3.27 -16.70
CA THR A 199 13.46 2.22 -17.63
C THR A 199 13.35 0.84 -16.98
N THR A 200 13.84 0.69 -15.75
CA THR A 200 13.78 -0.58 -15.01
C THR A 200 12.34 -0.95 -14.67
N ALA A 201 11.53 0.01 -14.26
CA ALA A 201 10.15 -0.24 -13.89
C ALA A 201 9.29 -0.70 -15.08
N ARG A 202 9.76 -0.49 -16.31
CA ARG A 202 9.14 -0.99 -17.54
C ARG A 202 9.66 -2.36 -17.99
N SER A 203 10.78 -2.84 -17.46
CA SER A 203 11.47 -4.06 -17.95
C SER A 203 11.29 -5.31 -17.08
N GLU A 204 10.61 -5.20 -15.91
CA GLU A 204 10.32 -6.31 -14.97
C GLU A 204 11.55 -7.04 -14.39
N VAL A 205 12.77 -6.59 -14.71
CA VAL A 205 14.03 -7.16 -14.21
C VAL A 205 14.57 -6.25 -13.10
N PRO A 206 15.02 -6.80 -11.95
CA PRO A 206 15.72 -6.01 -10.93
C PRO A 206 16.86 -5.22 -11.56
N SER A 207 17.01 -3.92 -11.23
CA SER A 207 18.07 -3.13 -11.85
C SER A 207 19.44 -3.66 -11.42
N SER A 208 20.42 -3.57 -12.31
CA SER A 208 21.81 -3.59 -11.90
C SER A 208 22.03 -2.50 -10.85
N PRO A 209 22.83 -2.74 -9.80
CA PRO A 209 23.12 -1.71 -8.83
C PRO A 209 23.84 -0.52 -9.47
N HIS A 210 23.50 0.69 -9.07
CA HIS A 210 24.14 1.92 -9.52
C HIS A 210 24.70 2.68 -8.31
N ASP A 211 25.98 3.06 -8.42
CA ASP A 211 26.65 3.80 -7.36
C ASP A 211 26.34 5.30 -7.53
N TYR A 212 25.92 5.95 -6.45
CA TYR A 212 25.65 7.38 -6.38
C TYR A 212 26.30 7.98 -5.14
N THR A 213 26.67 9.25 -5.24
CA THR A 213 27.27 9.99 -4.12
C THR A 213 26.25 10.95 -3.54
N LEU A 214 26.00 10.83 -2.24
CA LEU A 214 25.17 11.75 -1.47
C LEU A 214 25.96 12.29 -0.28
N ASN A 215 26.09 13.61 -0.19
CA ASN A 215 26.84 14.28 0.88
C ASN A 215 28.26 13.69 1.09
N GLY A 216 28.94 13.30 0.00
CA GLY A 216 30.27 12.69 0.03
C GLY A 216 30.33 11.22 0.42
N THR A 217 29.17 10.57 0.68
CA THR A 217 29.05 9.14 0.95
C THR A 217 28.62 8.42 -0.32
N ILE A 218 29.30 7.31 -0.66
CA ILE A 218 28.90 6.48 -1.80
C ILE A 218 27.88 5.46 -1.33
N TYR A 219 26.80 5.39 -2.08
CA TYR A 219 25.74 4.45 -1.88
C TYR A 219 25.49 3.70 -3.17
N ARG A 220 25.02 2.47 -3.04
CA ARG A 220 24.62 1.59 -4.12
C ARG A 220 23.10 1.48 -4.11
N VAL A 221 22.49 1.84 -5.24
CA VAL A 221 21.04 1.85 -5.45
C VAL A 221 20.65 0.71 -6.33
N ARG A 222 19.53 0.06 -6.02
CA ARG A 222 18.86 -0.78 -7.00
C ARG A 222 17.35 -0.73 -6.84
N VAL A 223 16.64 -0.83 -7.96
CA VAL A 223 15.21 -1.12 -7.96
C VAL A 223 15.05 -2.58 -7.56
N VAL A 224 14.45 -2.81 -6.39
CA VAL A 224 14.18 -4.17 -5.88
C VAL A 224 12.79 -4.67 -6.27
N SER A 225 11.87 -3.75 -6.55
CA SER A 225 10.53 -4.07 -7.02
C SER A 225 9.99 -2.90 -7.83
N ALA A 226 9.29 -3.21 -8.92
CA ALA A 226 8.50 -2.25 -9.69
C ALA A 226 7.07 -2.76 -9.75
N ASP A 227 6.10 -1.88 -9.50
CA ASP A 227 4.69 -2.25 -9.68
C ASP A 227 4.38 -2.26 -11.18
N VAL A 228 4.10 -3.45 -11.72
CA VAL A 228 3.80 -3.69 -13.14
C VAL A 228 2.32 -3.61 -13.47
N HIS A 229 1.45 -3.48 -12.45
CA HIS A 229 0.00 -3.61 -12.59
C HIS A 229 -0.76 -2.27 -12.49
N LEU A 230 -0.09 -1.20 -12.07
CA LEU A 230 -0.50 0.19 -12.30
C LEU A 230 0.32 0.79 -13.43
N GLU A 231 -0.17 1.86 -14.09
CA GLU A 231 0.48 2.59 -15.19
C GLU A 231 2.00 2.33 -15.23
N ARG A 232 2.44 1.45 -16.15
CA ARG A 232 3.77 0.84 -16.14
C ARG A 232 4.85 1.83 -15.71
N GLY A 233 5.42 1.62 -14.53
CA GLY A 233 6.61 2.32 -14.07
C GLY A 233 6.40 3.64 -13.33
N ARG A 234 5.26 3.85 -12.66
CA ARG A 234 5.07 5.00 -11.76
C ARG A 234 5.66 4.81 -10.36
N TYR A 235 5.58 3.61 -9.79
CA TYR A 235 6.03 3.34 -8.43
C TYR A 235 7.09 2.26 -8.39
N ILE A 236 8.12 2.50 -7.58
CA ILE A 236 9.19 1.54 -7.35
C ILE A 236 9.58 1.47 -5.88
N VAL A 237 10.16 0.34 -5.51
CA VAL A 237 10.91 0.19 -4.26
C VAL A 237 12.39 0.16 -4.59
N VAL A 238 13.13 0.97 -3.87
CA VAL A 238 14.56 1.16 -4.05
C VAL A 238 15.30 0.76 -2.79
N ALA A 239 16.34 -0.06 -2.96
CA ALA A 239 17.30 -0.34 -1.90
C ALA A 239 18.48 0.61 -1.96
N PHE A 240 18.93 1.03 -0.79
CA PHE A 240 20.12 1.83 -0.58
C PHE A 240 21.10 1.05 0.30
N GLU A 241 22.29 0.83 -0.23
CA GLU A 241 23.39 0.17 0.48
C GLU A 241 24.57 1.15 0.57
N ARG A 242 25.03 1.47 1.77
CA ARG A 242 26.22 2.31 1.93
C ARG A 242 27.46 1.50 1.57
N VAL A 243 28.28 2.02 0.67
CA VAL A 243 29.52 1.36 0.21
C VAL A 243 30.73 1.81 1.03
N SER A 244 30.77 3.08 1.44
CA SER A 244 31.86 3.71 2.21
C SER A 244 31.33 4.88 3.04
#